data_AF-A0A174UKS0-F1
#
_entry.id   AF-A0A174UKS0-F1
#
_cell.length_a   1.000
_cell.length_b   1.000
_cell.length_c   1.000
_cell.angle_alpha   90.00
_cell.angle_beta   90.00
_cell.angle_gamma   90.00
#
_symmetry.space_group_name_H-M   'P 1'
#
loop_
_entity.id
_entity.type
_entity.pdbx_description
1 polymer ?
#
loop_
_entity_poly.entity_id
_entity_poly.type
_entity_poly.pdbx_seq_one_letter_code
_entity_poly.pdbx_strand_id
1 'polypeptide(L)'
;MNQLTKSSSSEEIKTYFNAILKLAKASEKYPVNLDEVWMLVYGRKSDATDALQRDFVENDDYQVLRQNPQNPQGGRPTNEYRLTVSCLEYFIVKKVRSVFEVYRKVFHKAPEIMNQIKQATVKDKIVVADWLTGFLNLNESSKLALAKTIAEPLGLPTPDYTPSKGVLKSAGELLKENGVSVSAQTFNQKMMEKGFMVERSRPSSNGGTKKFKSITGEGLSFGENQVNPNNPKSTQPLYYEEKFIELLTLLELKQVA
;
A
#
# COMPACT_ATOMS: atom_id res chain seq x y z
N MET A 1 27.46 27.67 -9.69
CA MET A 1 27.55 26.57 -10.68
C MET A 1 28.04 27.17 -12.00
N ASN A 2 28.42 26.38 -13.00
CA ASN A 2 28.87 26.96 -14.28
C ASN A 2 27.67 27.56 -15.03
N GLN A 3 27.90 28.67 -15.71
CA GLN A 3 26.89 29.32 -16.56
C GLN A 3 26.60 28.45 -17.78
N LEU A 4 25.32 28.21 -18.03
CA LEU A 4 24.80 27.50 -19.19
C LEU A 4 24.47 28.47 -20.31
N THR A 5 24.85 28.11 -21.53
CA THR A 5 24.63 28.89 -22.75
C THR A 5 24.04 27.99 -23.84
N LYS A 6 23.69 28.57 -25.00
CA LYS A 6 23.17 27.80 -26.15
C LYS A 6 24.15 26.75 -26.67
N SER A 7 25.45 26.89 -26.40
CA SER A 7 26.48 25.92 -26.79
C SER A 7 26.79 24.88 -25.70
N SER A 8 26.16 24.96 -24.52
CA SER A 8 26.36 23.98 -23.46
C SER A 8 25.92 22.59 -23.91
N SER A 9 26.76 21.60 -23.62
CA SER A 9 26.51 20.20 -23.90
C SER A 9 25.42 19.62 -23.01
N SER A 10 24.82 18.50 -23.45
CA SER A 10 23.80 17.81 -22.66
C SER A 10 24.30 17.34 -21.28
N GLU A 11 25.60 17.00 -21.15
CA GLU A 11 26.17 16.53 -19.88
C GLU A 11 26.42 17.70 -18.92
N GLU A 12 26.78 18.88 -19.41
CA GLU A 12 26.90 20.10 -18.59
C GLU A 12 25.53 20.52 -18.04
N ILE A 13 24.51 20.54 -18.90
CA ILE A 13 23.13 20.86 -18.51
C ILE A 13 22.62 19.83 -17.49
N LYS A 14 22.89 18.54 -17.71
CA LYS A 14 22.53 17.47 -16.77
C LYS A 14 23.24 17.63 -15.43
N THR A 15 24.52 17.99 -15.43
CA THR A 15 25.31 18.21 -14.22
C THR A 15 24.73 19.37 -13.42
N TYR A 16 24.39 20.47 -14.09
CA TYR A 16 23.71 21.62 -13.49
C TYR A 16 22.37 21.22 -12.86
N PHE A 17 21.50 20.55 -13.62
CA PHE A 17 20.20 20.10 -13.11
C PHE A 17 20.29 19.13 -11.93
N ASN A 18 21.30 18.25 -11.89
CA ASN A 18 21.53 17.41 -10.72
C ASN A 18 21.94 18.22 -9.48
N ALA A 19 22.71 19.29 -9.64
CA ALA A 19 23.05 20.18 -8.54
C ALA A 19 21.81 20.94 -8.03
N ILE A 20 20.97 21.45 -8.93
CA ILE A 20 19.68 22.07 -8.57
C ILE A 20 18.77 21.08 -7.85
N LEU A 21 18.68 19.84 -8.33
CA LEU A 21 17.89 18.79 -7.68
C LEU A 21 18.37 18.51 -6.25
N LYS A 22 19.68 18.54 -5.99
CA LYS A 22 20.24 18.37 -4.64
C LYS A 22 19.86 19.55 -3.73
N LEU A 23 19.97 20.78 -4.23
CA LEU A 23 19.59 21.98 -3.47
C LEU A 23 18.09 21.99 -3.15
N ALA A 24 17.24 21.66 -4.12
CA ALA A 24 15.80 21.56 -3.92
C ALA A 24 15.43 20.48 -2.87
N LYS A 25 16.12 19.33 -2.87
CA LYS A 25 15.95 18.30 -1.84
C LYS A 25 16.42 18.74 -0.46
N ALA A 26 17.34 19.70 -0.38
CA ALA A 26 17.77 20.34 0.86
C ALA A 26 16.80 21.47 1.31
N SER A 27 15.61 21.56 0.70
CA SER A 27 14.58 22.58 1.00
C SER A 27 15.00 24.02 0.68
N GLU A 28 15.96 24.22 -0.23
CA GLU A 28 16.28 25.55 -0.77
C GLU A 28 15.14 26.05 -1.66
N LYS A 29 14.52 27.19 -1.33
CA LYS A 29 13.35 27.73 -2.06
C LYS A 29 13.72 28.25 -3.44
N TYR A 30 14.86 28.94 -3.57
CA TYR A 30 15.29 29.56 -4.83
C TYR A 30 16.67 29.07 -5.29
N PRO A 31 16.80 27.78 -5.67
CA PRO A 31 18.10 27.15 -5.89
C PRO A 31 18.80 27.60 -7.18
N VAL A 32 18.09 28.27 -8.10
CA VAL A 32 18.58 28.59 -9.45
C VAL A 32 18.99 30.06 -9.52
N ASN A 33 20.19 30.39 -9.99
CA ASN A 33 20.55 31.77 -10.30
C ASN A 33 20.26 32.07 -11.79
N LEU A 34 19.49 33.14 -12.06
CA LEU A 34 19.16 33.56 -13.42
C LEU A 34 20.40 33.77 -14.29
N ASP A 35 21.47 34.33 -13.73
CA ASP A 35 22.74 34.58 -14.43
C ASP A 35 23.40 33.32 -14.97
N GLU A 36 23.09 32.17 -14.37
CA GLU A 36 23.61 30.88 -14.81
C GLU A 36 22.78 30.26 -15.96
N VAL A 37 21.57 30.73 -16.24
CA VAL A 37 20.63 30.01 -17.14
C VAL A 37 19.98 30.86 -18.22
N TRP A 38 19.93 32.19 -18.10
CA TRP A 38 19.18 33.02 -19.05
C TRP A 38 19.66 32.87 -20.50
N MET A 39 20.96 32.62 -20.70
CA MET A 39 21.58 32.48 -22.03
C MET A 39 21.11 31.26 -22.80
N LEU A 40 20.44 30.29 -22.15
CA LEU A 40 19.81 29.16 -22.83
C LEU A 40 18.69 29.61 -23.78
N VAL A 41 18.02 30.73 -23.47
CA VAL A 41 16.87 31.24 -24.24
C VAL A 41 17.17 32.62 -24.79
N TYR A 42 17.52 33.57 -23.92
CA TYR A 42 17.57 34.99 -24.24
C TYR A 42 18.95 35.41 -24.75
N GLY A 43 18.98 36.40 -25.65
CA GLY A 43 20.22 36.97 -26.18
C GLY A 43 20.82 38.06 -25.27
N ARG A 44 19.99 38.68 -24.42
CA ARG A 44 20.39 39.71 -23.45
C ARG A 44 19.76 39.44 -22.10
N LYS A 45 20.47 39.80 -21.03
CA LYS A 45 20.00 39.68 -19.63
C LYS A 45 18.77 40.56 -19.37
N SER A 46 18.70 41.76 -19.95
CA SER A 46 17.54 42.67 -19.82
C SER A 46 16.24 42.00 -20.26
N ASP A 47 16.27 41.34 -21.41
CA ASP A 47 15.07 40.70 -21.99
C ASP A 47 14.60 39.55 -21.11
N ALA A 48 15.54 38.84 -20.47
CA ALA A 48 15.23 37.79 -19.50
C ALA A 48 14.63 38.38 -18.21
N THR A 49 15.20 39.45 -17.65
CA THR A 49 14.65 40.06 -16.43
C THR A 49 13.27 40.67 -16.68
N ASP A 50 13.06 41.32 -17.83
CA ASP A 50 11.78 41.92 -18.19
C ASP A 50 10.70 40.85 -18.39
N ALA A 51 11.05 39.73 -19.05
CA ALA A 51 10.13 38.61 -19.21
C ALA A 51 9.82 37.91 -17.87
N LEU A 52 10.81 37.76 -17.00
CA LEU A 52 10.63 37.17 -15.67
C LEU A 52 9.66 38.00 -14.83
N GLN A 53 9.87 39.32 -14.77
CA GLN A 53 9.03 40.23 -13.98
C GLN A 53 7.61 40.38 -14.55
N ARG A 54 7.44 40.17 -15.87
CA ARG A 54 6.13 40.24 -16.52
C ARG A 54 5.30 38.98 -16.29
N ASP A 55 5.93 37.81 -16.40
CA ASP A 55 5.22 36.53 -16.52
C ASP A 55 5.19 35.73 -15.18
N PHE A 56 5.95 36.13 -14.16
CA PHE A 56 6.11 35.42 -12.89
C PHE A 56 6.01 36.36 -11.69
N VAL A 57 5.76 35.82 -10.49
CA VAL A 57 5.50 36.60 -9.26
C VAL A 57 6.74 36.62 -8.35
N GLU A 58 7.17 37.82 -7.95
CA GLU A 58 8.25 37.99 -6.98
C GLU A 58 7.84 37.48 -5.59
N ASN A 59 8.75 36.80 -4.90
CA ASN A 59 8.59 36.09 -3.62
C ASN A 59 7.78 34.79 -3.66
N ASP A 60 7.22 34.44 -4.82
CA ASP A 60 6.62 33.13 -5.08
C ASP A 60 7.49 32.34 -6.06
N ASP A 61 7.68 32.87 -7.26
CA ASP A 61 8.42 32.22 -8.35
C ASP A 61 9.91 32.56 -8.36
N TYR A 62 10.26 33.78 -7.95
CA TYR A 62 11.65 34.25 -7.89
C TYR A 62 11.88 35.27 -6.76
N GLN A 63 13.14 35.47 -6.38
CA GLN A 63 13.56 36.48 -5.42
C GLN A 63 14.64 37.38 -6.02
N VAL A 64 14.57 38.67 -5.71
CA VAL A 64 15.59 39.66 -6.08
C VAL A 64 16.48 39.96 -4.88
N LEU A 65 17.78 39.73 -5.04
CA LEU A 65 18.81 40.05 -4.06
C LEU A 65 19.63 41.23 -4.58
N ARG A 66 19.73 42.30 -3.80
CA ARG A 66 20.56 43.46 -4.15
C ARG A 66 22.03 43.15 -3.85
N GLN A 67 22.89 43.11 -4.86
CA GLN A 67 24.34 43.08 -4.65
C GLN A 67 24.89 44.51 -4.56
N ASN A 68 25.76 44.73 -3.58
CA ASN A 68 26.51 45.98 -3.35
C ASN A 68 25.62 47.25 -3.34
N PRO A 69 24.81 47.46 -2.28
CA PRO A 69 23.98 48.66 -2.15
C PRO A 69 24.77 49.98 -2.16
N GLN A 70 26.07 49.93 -1.86
CA GLN A 70 27.02 51.03 -2.02
C GLN A 70 28.14 50.57 -2.94
N ASN A 71 28.09 51.01 -4.20
CA ASN A 71 29.19 50.80 -5.14
C ASN A 71 30.16 51.99 -5.03
N PRO A 72 31.34 51.84 -4.40
CA PRO A 72 32.26 52.95 -4.15
C PRO A 72 32.84 53.58 -5.43
N GLN A 73 32.71 52.90 -6.58
CA GLN A 73 33.15 53.39 -7.89
C GLN A 73 32.05 54.11 -8.70
N GLY A 74 30.83 54.22 -8.15
CA GLY A 74 29.67 54.76 -8.86
C GLY A 74 29.08 53.77 -9.89
N GLY A 75 27.75 53.68 -9.95
CA GLY A 75 27.02 52.80 -10.88
C GLY A 75 25.70 52.28 -10.32
N ARG A 76 24.80 51.81 -11.18
CA ARG A 76 23.52 51.20 -10.76
C ARG A 76 23.81 49.87 -10.02
N PRO A 77 23.20 49.62 -8.84
CA PRO A 77 23.36 48.36 -8.13
C PRO A 77 22.97 47.17 -9.02
N THR A 78 23.74 46.08 -8.92
CA THR A 78 23.45 44.85 -9.67
C THR A 78 22.46 44.01 -8.86
N ASN A 79 21.35 43.64 -9.47
CA ASN A 79 20.39 42.71 -8.88
C ASN A 79 20.73 41.29 -9.31
N GLU A 80 20.75 40.38 -8.34
CA GLU A 80 20.81 38.94 -8.53
C GLU A 80 19.39 38.37 -8.42
N TYR A 81 18.99 37.56 -9.40
CA TYR A 81 17.66 36.96 -9.45
C TYR A 81 17.78 35.46 -9.20
N ARG A 82 17.06 34.97 -8.20
CA ARG A 82 17.04 33.56 -7.82
C ARG A 82 15.66 32.97 -8.10
N LEU A 83 15.58 31.84 -8.80
CA LEU A 83 14.33 31.24 -9.27
C LEU A 83 14.02 29.95 -8.50
N THR A 84 12.73 29.66 -8.32
CA THR A 84 12.26 28.31 -7.93
C THR A 84 12.48 27.31 -9.07
N VAL A 85 12.44 26.01 -8.76
CA VAL A 85 12.52 24.94 -9.78
C VAL A 85 11.34 25.01 -10.75
N SER A 86 10.14 25.30 -10.24
CA SER A 86 8.93 25.46 -11.06
C SER A 86 9.05 26.66 -12.00
N CYS A 87 9.57 27.80 -11.51
CA CYS A 87 9.84 28.96 -12.35
C CYS A 87 10.85 28.62 -13.47
N LEU A 88 11.98 27.97 -13.13
CA LEU A 88 12.96 27.51 -14.13
C LEU A 88 12.30 26.64 -15.23
N GLU A 89 11.40 25.72 -14.84
CA GLU A 89 10.74 24.81 -15.77
C GLU A 89 9.97 25.55 -16.87
N TYR A 90 9.11 26.50 -16.49
CA TYR A 90 8.29 27.25 -17.46
C TYR A 90 9.06 28.38 -18.13
N PHE A 91 9.97 29.02 -17.40
CA PHE A 91 10.68 30.20 -17.88
C PHE A 91 11.78 29.87 -18.90
N ILE A 92 12.51 28.77 -18.70
CA ILE A 92 13.64 28.36 -19.55
C ILE A 92 13.41 26.99 -20.17
N VAL A 93 13.17 25.98 -19.35
CA VAL A 93 13.27 24.57 -19.77
C VAL A 93 12.27 24.23 -20.87
N LYS A 94 10.99 24.56 -20.71
CA LYS A 94 9.94 24.28 -21.69
C LYS A 94 10.09 25.03 -23.01
N LYS A 95 10.91 26.09 -23.04
CA LYS A 95 11.18 26.87 -24.26
C LYS A 95 12.23 26.24 -25.16
N VAL A 96 13.02 25.29 -24.66
CA VAL A 96 14.10 24.64 -25.42
C VAL A 96 13.99 23.12 -25.30
N ARG A 97 13.57 22.46 -26.39
CA ARG A 97 13.29 21.02 -26.41
C ARG A 97 14.47 20.16 -25.91
N SER A 98 15.69 20.46 -26.32
CA SER A 98 16.89 19.72 -25.89
C SER A 98 17.14 19.83 -24.38
N VAL A 99 16.92 21.02 -23.81
CA VAL A 99 17.03 21.27 -22.36
C VAL A 99 15.91 20.54 -21.61
N PHE A 100 14.68 20.58 -22.13
CA PHE A 100 13.54 19.85 -21.55
C PHE A 100 13.75 18.34 -21.50
N GLU A 101 14.33 17.74 -22.54
CA GLU A 101 14.66 16.31 -22.55
C GLU A 101 15.70 15.92 -21.48
N VAL A 102 16.64 16.82 -21.15
CA VAL A 102 17.57 16.59 -20.04
C VAL A 102 16.87 16.81 -18.70
N TYR A 103 16.06 17.87 -18.57
CA TYR A 103 15.30 18.15 -17.36
C TYR A 103 14.38 16.99 -16.97
N ARG A 104 13.57 16.46 -17.89
CA ARG A 104 12.68 15.30 -17.58
C ARG A 104 13.46 14.10 -17.09
N LYS A 105 14.67 13.84 -17.63
CA LYS A 105 15.51 12.71 -17.21
C LYS A 105 16.03 12.89 -15.79
N VAL A 106 16.27 14.13 -15.35
CA VAL A 106 16.77 14.42 -14.01
C VAL A 106 15.63 14.54 -12.99
N PHE A 107 14.59 15.31 -13.31
CA PHE A 107 13.52 15.66 -12.37
C PHE A 107 12.32 14.71 -12.41
N HIS A 108 12.00 14.07 -13.55
CA HIS A 108 10.81 13.21 -13.67
C HIS A 108 11.15 11.71 -13.67
N LYS A 109 12.29 11.29 -14.25
CA LYS A 109 12.69 9.88 -14.30
C LYS A 109 13.21 9.32 -12.96
N ALA A 110 13.79 10.17 -12.10
CA ALA A 110 14.24 9.76 -10.77
C ALA A 110 13.09 9.39 -9.80
N PRO A 111 11.96 10.12 -9.74
CA PRO A 111 10.78 9.68 -9.01
C PRO A 111 10.16 8.37 -9.53
N GLU A 112 10.19 8.12 -10.85
CA GLU A 112 9.71 6.86 -11.43
C GLU A 112 10.54 5.66 -10.96
N ILE A 113 11.87 5.78 -10.95
CA ILE A 113 12.78 4.76 -10.43
C ILE A 113 12.56 4.55 -8.92
N MET A 114 12.37 5.63 -8.16
CA MET A 114 12.09 5.53 -6.72
C MET A 114 10.73 4.88 -6.44
N ASN A 115 9.71 5.13 -7.27
CA ASN A 115 8.41 4.48 -7.20
C ASN A 115 8.48 2.98 -7.58
N GLN A 116 9.36 2.60 -8.52
CA GLN A 116 9.64 1.20 -8.83
C GLN A 116 10.38 0.49 -7.68
N ILE A 117 11.35 1.15 -7.03
CA ILE A 117 12.05 0.62 -5.85
C ILE A 117 11.11 0.49 -4.64
N LYS A 118 10.05 1.32 -4.55
CA LYS A 118 9.00 1.24 -3.54
C LYS A 118 7.93 0.16 -3.81
N GLN A 119 7.92 -0.46 -4.99
CA GLN A 119 7.02 -1.59 -5.21
C GLN A 119 7.57 -2.82 -4.48
N ALA A 120 6.77 -3.34 -3.55
CA ALA A 120 7.08 -4.57 -2.83
C ALA A 120 7.47 -5.68 -3.81
N THR A 121 8.63 -6.29 -3.58
CA THR A 121 9.12 -7.38 -4.42
C THR A 121 8.19 -8.60 -4.29
N VAL A 122 8.27 -9.53 -5.24
CA VAL A 122 7.52 -10.80 -5.15
C VAL A 122 7.87 -11.53 -3.85
N LYS A 123 9.13 -11.47 -3.40
CA LYS A 123 9.56 -12.04 -2.11
C LYS A 123 8.83 -11.39 -0.94
N ASP A 124 8.74 -10.06 -0.92
CA ASP A 124 8.04 -9.33 0.15
C ASP A 124 6.56 -9.74 0.20
N LYS A 125 5.91 -9.85 -0.97
CA LYS A 125 4.51 -10.29 -1.07
C LYS A 125 4.31 -11.72 -0.55
N ILE A 126 5.23 -12.64 -0.86
CA ILE A 126 5.18 -14.02 -0.36
C ILE A 126 5.35 -14.05 1.16
N VAL A 127 6.32 -13.31 1.72
CA VAL A 127 6.55 -13.25 3.17
C VAL A 127 5.32 -12.70 3.89
N VAL A 128 4.72 -11.63 3.37
CA VAL A 128 3.49 -11.05 3.95
C VAL A 128 2.32 -12.02 3.82
N ALA A 129 2.19 -12.72 2.68
CA ALA A 129 1.13 -13.70 2.50
C ALA A 129 1.26 -14.87 3.48
N ASP A 130 2.47 -15.41 3.66
CA ASP A 130 2.74 -16.48 4.63
C ASP A 130 2.36 -16.03 6.05
N TRP A 131 2.81 -14.83 6.46
CA TRP A 131 2.43 -14.24 7.73
C TRP A 131 0.90 -14.07 7.88
N LEU A 132 0.20 -13.55 6.86
CA LEU A 132 -1.25 -13.37 6.89
C LEU A 132 -2.02 -14.68 7.01
N THR A 133 -1.60 -15.72 6.27
CA THR A 133 -2.30 -17.01 6.30
C THR A 133 -2.22 -17.66 7.68
N GLY A 134 -1.07 -17.56 8.36
CA GLY A 134 -0.89 -18.01 9.74
C GLY A 134 -1.58 -17.12 10.77
N PHE A 135 -1.36 -15.80 10.70
CA PHE A 135 -1.86 -14.84 11.68
C PHE A 135 -3.40 -14.76 11.72
N LEU A 136 -4.04 -14.81 10.55
CA LEU A 136 -5.51 -14.76 10.44
C LEU A 136 -6.15 -16.15 10.41
N ASN A 137 -5.33 -17.21 10.41
CA ASN A 137 -5.78 -18.61 10.27
C ASN A 137 -6.78 -18.78 9.10
N LEU A 138 -6.37 -18.31 7.92
CA LEU A 138 -7.23 -18.27 6.73
C LEU A 138 -7.68 -19.67 6.31
N ASN A 139 -8.91 -19.82 5.83
CA ASN A 139 -9.35 -21.04 5.17
C ASN A 139 -8.74 -21.19 3.77
N GLU A 140 -8.81 -22.38 3.18
CA GLU A 140 -8.17 -22.69 1.90
C GLU A 140 -8.66 -21.78 0.76
N SER A 141 -9.96 -21.44 0.72
CA SER A 141 -10.51 -20.52 -0.28
C SER A 141 -9.88 -19.12 -0.18
N SER A 142 -9.71 -18.58 1.02
CA SER A 142 -9.07 -17.30 1.27
C SER A 142 -7.56 -17.35 0.98
N LYS A 143 -6.89 -18.47 1.28
CA LYS A 143 -5.48 -18.68 0.90
C LYS A 143 -5.31 -18.68 -0.62
N LEU A 144 -6.22 -19.36 -1.35
CA LEU A 144 -6.20 -19.38 -2.81
C LEU A 144 -6.43 -17.98 -3.39
N ALA A 145 -7.42 -17.24 -2.88
CA ALA A 145 -7.67 -15.87 -3.31
C ALA A 145 -6.43 -14.99 -3.12
N LEU A 146 -5.78 -15.09 -1.96
CA LEU A 146 -4.52 -14.37 -1.68
C LEU A 146 -3.40 -14.80 -2.63
N ALA A 147 -3.23 -16.10 -2.86
CA ALA A 147 -2.22 -16.63 -3.78
C ALA A 147 -2.42 -16.12 -5.22
N LYS A 148 -3.67 -16.04 -5.71
CA LYS A 148 -4.00 -15.48 -7.04
C LYS A 148 -3.52 -14.04 -7.22
N THR A 149 -3.61 -13.20 -6.18
CA THR A 149 -3.11 -11.82 -6.22
C THR A 149 -1.59 -11.71 -6.47
N ILE A 150 -0.84 -12.78 -6.20
CA ILE A 150 0.61 -12.86 -6.42
C ILE A 150 0.92 -13.56 -7.75
N ALA A 151 0.23 -14.67 -8.05
CA ALA A 151 0.52 -15.53 -9.19
C ALA A 151 0.01 -14.99 -10.54
N GLU A 152 -1.21 -14.43 -10.59
CA GLU A 152 -1.81 -13.95 -11.84
C GLU A 152 -1.00 -12.81 -12.49
N PRO A 153 -0.52 -11.79 -11.75
CA PRO A 153 0.35 -10.76 -12.33
C PRO A 153 1.67 -11.28 -12.89
N LEU A 154 2.08 -12.50 -12.50
CA LEU A 154 3.29 -13.16 -12.98
C LEU A 154 3.00 -14.14 -14.13
N GLY A 155 1.73 -14.29 -14.55
CA GLY A 155 1.33 -15.26 -15.56
C GLY A 155 1.45 -16.72 -15.12
N LEU A 156 1.48 -16.97 -13.81
CA LEU A 156 1.60 -18.31 -13.25
C LEU A 156 0.22 -18.95 -13.11
N PRO A 157 0.06 -20.25 -13.44
CA PRO A 157 -1.21 -20.93 -13.31
C PRO A 157 -1.60 -21.09 -11.84
N THR A 158 -2.89 -20.91 -11.54
CA THR A 158 -3.48 -21.18 -10.23
C THR A 158 -4.74 -22.03 -10.40
N PRO A 159 -5.07 -22.90 -9.43
CA PRO A 159 -6.36 -23.59 -9.42
C PRO A 159 -7.54 -22.62 -9.39
N ASP A 160 -8.66 -23.01 -9.99
CA ASP A 160 -9.89 -22.21 -9.94
C ASP A 160 -10.65 -22.37 -8.63
N TYR A 161 -10.52 -23.53 -8.00
CA TYR A 161 -11.19 -23.89 -6.76
C TYR A 161 -10.24 -24.64 -5.83
N THR A 162 -10.47 -24.51 -4.53
CA THR A 162 -9.89 -25.41 -3.54
C THR A 162 -10.86 -26.57 -3.31
N PRO A 163 -10.37 -27.80 -3.08
CA PRO A 163 -11.24 -28.88 -2.61
C PRO A 163 -12.02 -28.42 -1.37
N SER A 164 -13.34 -28.52 -1.41
CA SER A 164 -14.15 -28.26 -0.21
C SER A 164 -13.82 -29.33 0.83
N LYS A 165 -13.65 -28.95 2.10
CA LYS A 165 -13.51 -29.91 3.23
C LYS A 165 -14.84 -30.63 3.55
N GLY A 166 -15.68 -30.85 2.55
CA GLY A 166 -17.06 -31.30 2.70
C GLY A 166 -18.06 -30.17 2.93
N VAL A 167 -19.33 -30.53 3.13
CA VAL A 167 -20.43 -29.61 3.43
C VAL A 167 -20.47 -29.34 4.93
N LEU A 168 -20.49 -28.07 5.33
CA LEU A 168 -20.65 -27.65 6.72
C LEU A 168 -22.13 -27.47 7.06
N LYS A 169 -22.62 -28.22 8.06
CA LYS A 169 -24.00 -28.11 8.55
C LYS A 169 -24.05 -27.95 10.07
N SER A 170 -25.20 -27.55 10.60
CA SER A 170 -25.39 -27.44 12.04
C SER A 170 -25.48 -28.83 12.69
N ALA A 171 -25.10 -28.96 13.97
CA ALA A 171 -25.22 -30.23 14.69
C ALA A 171 -26.66 -30.77 14.68
N GLY A 172 -27.67 -29.90 14.85
CA GLY A 172 -29.08 -30.31 14.87
C GLY A 172 -29.55 -30.87 13.53
N GLU A 173 -29.10 -30.27 12.43
CA GLU A 173 -29.38 -30.75 11.08
C GLU A 173 -28.73 -32.12 10.84
N LEU A 174 -27.44 -32.25 11.15
CA LEU A 174 -26.72 -33.50 10.97
C LEU A 174 -27.23 -34.63 11.89
N LEU A 175 -27.66 -34.33 13.12
CA LEU A 175 -28.29 -35.32 14.01
C LEU A 175 -29.58 -35.87 13.40
N LYS A 176 -30.41 -34.99 12.81
CA LYS A 176 -31.64 -35.36 12.14
C LYS A 176 -31.37 -36.19 10.88
N GLU A 177 -30.44 -35.75 10.04
CA GLU A 177 -30.05 -36.46 8.81
C GLU A 177 -29.49 -37.87 9.11
N ASN A 178 -28.76 -38.02 10.21
CA ASN A 178 -28.16 -39.29 10.61
C ASN A 178 -29.07 -40.19 11.45
N GLY A 179 -30.35 -39.81 11.62
CA GLY A 179 -31.38 -40.58 12.33
C GLY A 179 -31.12 -40.70 13.83
N VAL A 180 -30.37 -39.76 14.42
CA VAL A 180 -29.98 -39.80 15.84
C VAL A 180 -30.99 -39.00 16.66
N SER A 181 -31.75 -39.70 17.52
CA SER A 181 -32.73 -39.11 18.44
C SER A 181 -32.09 -38.41 19.65
N VAL A 182 -30.99 -37.70 19.44
CA VAL A 182 -30.26 -36.97 20.48
C VAL A 182 -30.44 -35.49 20.25
N SER A 183 -30.70 -34.74 21.32
CA SER A 183 -30.84 -33.28 21.22
C SER A 183 -29.47 -32.63 20.95
N ALA A 184 -29.47 -31.48 20.26
CA ALA A 184 -28.25 -30.68 20.10
C ALA A 184 -27.63 -30.28 21.44
N GLN A 185 -28.43 -30.15 22.51
CA GLN A 185 -27.93 -29.90 23.86
C GLN A 185 -27.11 -31.07 24.40
N THR A 186 -27.63 -32.30 24.28
CA THR A 186 -26.94 -33.52 24.70
C THR A 186 -25.66 -33.74 23.87
N PHE A 187 -25.71 -33.49 22.56
CA PHE A 187 -24.53 -33.52 21.71
C PHE A 187 -23.45 -32.52 22.17
N ASN A 188 -23.83 -31.27 22.41
CA ASN A 188 -22.89 -30.24 22.90
C ASN A 188 -22.31 -30.62 24.28
N GLN A 189 -23.10 -31.26 25.14
CA GLN A 189 -22.63 -31.75 26.44
C GLN A 189 -21.53 -32.81 26.28
N LYS A 190 -21.73 -33.81 25.42
CA LYS A 190 -20.71 -34.82 25.09
C LYS A 190 -19.45 -34.20 24.47
N MET A 191 -19.62 -33.21 23.58
CA MET A 191 -18.50 -32.46 23.00
C MET A 191 -17.68 -31.73 24.08
N MET A 192 -18.32 -31.14 25.09
CA MET A 192 -17.63 -30.50 26.21
C MET A 192 -16.92 -31.52 27.09
N GLU A 193 -17.56 -32.67 27.38
CA GLU A 193 -16.97 -33.76 28.18
C GLU A 193 -15.69 -34.34 27.56
N LYS A 194 -15.66 -34.50 26.22
CA LYS A 194 -14.46 -34.94 25.49
C LYS A 194 -13.44 -33.82 25.24
N GLY A 195 -13.71 -32.59 25.69
CA GLY A 195 -12.82 -31.43 25.51
C GLY A 195 -12.80 -30.85 24.09
N PHE A 196 -13.75 -31.23 23.24
CA PHE A 196 -13.85 -30.77 21.84
C PHE A 196 -14.64 -29.47 21.67
N MET A 197 -15.30 -29.00 22.74
CA MET A 197 -16.07 -27.77 22.76
C MET A 197 -15.93 -27.06 24.10
N VAL A 198 -16.00 -25.73 24.08
CA VAL A 198 -16.08 -24.89 25.27
C VAL A 198 -17.27 -23.94 25.19
N GLU A 199 -17.86 -23.65 26.35
CA GLU A 199 -18.82 -22.56 26.49
C GLU A 199 -18.09 -21.24 26.74
N ARG A 200 -18.35 -20.25 25.89
CA ARG A 200 -17.86 -18.88 26.01
C ARG A 200 -19.02 -17.93 26.29
N SER A 201 -18.68 -16.74 26.76
CA SER A 201 -19.68 -15.75 27.13
C SER A 201 -19.34 -14.39 26.53
N ARG A 202 -20.38 -13.61 26.20
CA ARG A 202 -20.24 -12.24 25.69
C ARG A 202 -21.28 -11.29 26.31
N PRO A 203 -21.02 -9.98 26.35
CA PRO A 203 -22.04 -9.01 26.74
C PRO A 203 -23.24 -9.02 25.78
N SER A 204 -24.45 -8.93 26.33
CA SER A 204 -25.69 -8.78 25.58
C SER A 204 -25.98 -7.31 25.31
N SER A 205 -26.62 -7.00 24.17
CA SER A 205 -27.09 -5.65 23.84
C SER A 205 -28.15 -5.13 24.81
N ASN A 206 -28.88 -6.05 25.47
CA ASN A 206 -30.00 -5.72 26.36
C ASN A 206 -29.57 -5.71 27.85
N GLY A 207 -28.25 -5.64 28.13
CA GLY A 207 -27.70 -5.88 29.46
C GLY A 207 -27.61 -7.38 29.78
N GLY A 208 -26.57 -7.76 30.52
CA GLY A 208 -26.30 -9.16 30.89
C GLY A 208 -25.34 -9.90 29.94
N THR A 209 -25.24 -11.21 30.13
CA THR A 209 -24.24 -12.06 29.47
C THR A 209 -24.92 -13.16 28.66
N LYS A 210 -24.56 -13.29 27.37
CA LYS A 210 -25.03 -14.37 26.48
C LYS A 210 -23.94 -15.42 26.32
N LYS A 211 -24.31 -16.68 26.56
CA LYS A 211 -23.44 -17.85 26.38
C LYS A 211 -23.51 -18.36 24.94
N PHE A 212 -22.37 -18.74 24.38
CA PHE A 212 -22.23 -19.34 23.05
C PHE A 212 -21.17 -20.43 23.07
N LYS A 213 -21.15 -21.26 22.04
CA LYS A 213 -20.36 -22.50 21.99
C LYS A 213 -19.27 -22.33 20.95
N SER A 214 -18.07 -22.82 21.24
CA SER A 214 -16.96 -22.83 20.29
C SER A 214 -16.27 -24.19 20.31
N ILE A 215 -16.06 -24.75 19.13
CA ILE A 215 -15.22 -25.94 18.93
C ILE A 215 -13.79 -25.60 19.34
N THR A 216 -13.08 -26.51 19.99
CA THR A 216 -11.70 -26.33 20.44
C THR A 216 -10.91 -27.63 20.34
N GLY A 217 -9.58 -27.53 20.43
CA GLY A 217 -8.69 -28.69 20.46
C GLY A 217 -8.88 -29.59 19.24
N GLU A 218 -8.90 -30.91 19.49
CA GLU A 218 -9.10 -31.94 18.46
C GLU A 218 -10.48 -31.86 17.78
N GLY A 219 -11.46 -31.20 18.42
CA GLY A 219 -12.79 -30.97 17.84
C GLY A 219 -12.77 -30.21 16.51
N LEU A 220 -11.75 -29.37 16.28
CA LEU A 220 -11.60 -28.58 15.04
C LEU A 220 -11.31 -29.46 13.81
N SER A 221 -10.95 -30.73 14.00
CA SER A 221 -10.82 -31.69 12.91
C SER A 221 -12.18 -32.10 12.31
N PHE A 222 -13.27 -31.95 13.08
CA PHE A 222 -14.64 -32.32 12.72
C PHE A 222 -15.53 -31.14 12.33
N GLY A 223 -15.07 -29.89 12.51
CA GLY A 223 -15.89 -28.72 12.22
C GLY A 223 -15.17 -27.39 12.37
N GLU A 224 -15.89 -26.32 12.06
CA GLU A 224 -15.40 -24.95 12.08
C GLU A 224 -16.25 -24.04 12.96
N ASN A 225 -15.62 -23.01 13.54
CA ASN A 225 -16.32 -21.94 14.24
C ASN A 225 -16.56 -20.77 13.30
N GLN A 226 -17.73 -20.71 12.67
CA GLN A 226 -18.08 -19.56 11.84
C GLN A 226 -18.43 -18.36 12.71
N VAL A 227 -18.03 -17.16 12.28
CA VAL A 227 -18.47 -15.93 12.95
C VAL A 227 -19.98 -15.83 12.79
N ASN A 228 -20.70 -15.61 13.88
CA ASN A 228 -22.15 -15.47 13.82
C ASN A 228 -22.50 -14.20 13.02
N PRO A 229 -23.21 -14.30 11.89
CA PRO A 229 -23.51 -13.14 11.03
C PRO A 229 -24.28 -12.04 11.78
N ASN A 230 -25.12 -12.43 12.73
CA ASN A 230 -25.93 -11.50 13.52
C ASN A 230 -25.14 -10.87 14.67
N ASN A 231 -23.99 -11.44 15.06
CA ASN A 231 -23.15 -10.85 16.09
C ASN A 231 -21.69 -11.34 16.00
N PRO A 232 -20.79 -10.50 15.49
CA PRO A 232 -19.38 -10.85 15.29
C PRO A 232 -18.62 -11.27 16.55
N LYS A 233 -19.13 -10.94 17.75
CA LYS A 233 -18.52 -11.31 19.04
C LYS A 233 -18.90 -12.73 19.51
N SER A 234 -19.44 -13.56 18.62
CA SER A 234 -19.80 -14.95 18.92
C SER A 234 -19.56 -15.86 17.73
N THR A 235 -19.35 -17.13 18.01
CA THR A 235 -19.18 -18.18 17.00
C THR A 235 -20.42 -19.05 16.86
N GLN A 236 -20.55 -19.68 15.71
CA GLN A 236 -21.51 -20.72 15.40
C GLN A 236 -20.72 -21.97 14.95
N PRO A 237 -20.67 -23.02 15.79
CA PRO A 237 -20.11 -24.31 15.41
C PRO A 237 -20.88 -24.93 14.24
N LEU A 238 -20.16 -25.26 13.17
CA LEU A 238 -20.64 -26.09 12.06
C LEU A 238 -19.72 -27.30 11.92
N TYR A 239 -20.24 -28.41 11.42
CA TYR A 239 -19.53 -29.68 11.33
C TYR A 239 -19.51 -30.21 9.90
N TYR A 240 -18.42 -30.89 9.55
CA TYR A 240 -18.29 -31.53 8.26
C TYR A 240 -19.20 -32.75 8.19
N GLU A 241 -20.11 -32.78 7.21
CA GLU A 241 -21.08 -33.85 6.99
C GLU A 241 -20.39 -35.23 6.94
N GLU A 242 -19.30 -35.33 6.17
CA GLU A 242 -18.55 -36.57 5.95
C GLU A 242 -17.89 -37.15 7.21
N LYS A 243 -17.57 -36.31 8.20
CA LYS A 243 -16.91 -36.74 9.46
C LYS A 243 -17.88 -36.87 10.62
N PHE A 244 -19.16 -36.56 10.42
CA PHE A 244 -20.11 -36.44 11.52
C PHE A 244 -20.41 -37.80 12.17
N ILE A 245 -20.46 -38.88 11.40
CA ILE A 245 -20.64 -40.25 11.93
C ILE A 245 -19.46 -40.67 12.81
N GLU A 246 -18.22 -40.39 12.39
CA GLU A 246 -17.02 -40.63 13.19
C GLU A 246 -17.09 -39.86 14.50
N LEU A 247 -17.47 -38.58 14.44
CA LEU A 247 -17.66 -37.75 15.63
C LEU A 247 -18.72 -38.35 16.56
N LEU A 248 -19.88 -38.77 16.04
CA LEU A 248 -20.92 -39.41 16.86
C LEU A 248 -20.42 -40.68 17.56
N THR A 249 -19.55 -41.43 16.90
CA THR A 249 -18.93 -42.64 17.47
C THR A 249 -17.98 -42.28 18.60
N LEU A 250 -17.12 -41.28 18.41
CA LEU A 250 -16.21 -40.78 19.46
C LEU A 250 -16.95 -40.20 20.67
N LEU A 251 -18.12 -39.60 20.44
CA LEU A 251 -19.00 -39.08 21.49
C LEU A 251 -19.87 -40.16 22.15
N GLU A 252 -19.78 -41.41 21.71
CA GLU A 252 -20.60 -42.54 22.18
C GLU A 252 -22.11 -42.31 21.99
N LEU A 253 -22.47 -41.57 20.94
CA LEU A 253 -23.85 -41.23 20.59
C LEU A 253 -24.42 -42.11 19.46
N LYS A 254 -23.56 -42.87 18.79
CA LYS A 254 -23.92 -43.85 17.77
C LYS A 254 -22.89 -44.98 17.78
N GLN A 255 -23.32 -46.21 17.66
CA GLN A 255 -22.42 -47.34 17.41
C GLN A 255 -22.36 -47.58 15.89
N VAL A 256 -21.16 -47.81 15.36
CA VAL A 256 -20.98 -48.25 13.98
C VAL A 256 -21.43 -49.71 13.91
N ALA A 257 -22.38 -50.01 13.02
CA ALA A 257 -22.82 -51.38 12.75
C ALA A 257 -21.77 -52.14 11.93
#